data_AF-A0A9X1RD82-F1
#
_entry.id   AF-A0A9X1RD82-F1
#
_cell.length_a   1.000
_cell.length_b   1.000
_cell.length_c   1.000
_cell.angle_alpha   90.00
_cell.angle_beta   90.00
_cell.angle_gamma   90.00
#
_symmetry.space_group_name_H-M   'P 1'
#
loop_
_entity.id
_entity.type
_entity.pdbx_description
1 polymer ?
#
loop_
_entity_poly.entity_id
_entity_poly.type
_entity_poly.pdbx_seq_one_letter_code
_entity_poly.pdbx_strand_id
1 'polypeptide(L)'
;MNFQVTVLKVLVSYPDGFAVLEDIKRDMAILATSGRDWAERTKRLAARVPDLDIFSQRLIERRNGGWRITDKGREVLAVMEARPAPAQPMELPDARAVEEPAPATTLSPMPSITPVRRLRKQTRRQALRQLQRARARS
;
A
#
# COMPACT_ATOMS: atom_id res chain seq x y z
N MET A 1 -4.56 -0.18 -17.99
CA MET A 1 -4.27 -0.84 -16.70
C MET A 1 -3.12 -1.80 -16.90
N ASN A 2 -2.16 -1.89 -15.97
CA ASN A 2 -1.07 -2.86 -16.06
C ASN A 2 -1.41 -4.10 -15.22
N PHE A 3 -1.54 -5.26 -15.89
CA PHE A 3 -1.88 -6.53 -15.26
C PHE A 3 -0.86 -6.96 -14.21
N GLN A 4 0.43 -6.90 -14.54
CA GLN A 4 1.47 -7.44 -13.66
C GLN A 4 1.57 -6.67 -12.34
N VAL A 5 1.54 -5.33 -12.43
CA VAL A 5 1.52 -4.46 -11.24
C VAL A 5 0.26 -4.70 -10.42
N THR A 6 -0.88 -4.93 -11.08
CA THR A 6 -2.14 -5.24 -10.41
C THR A 6 -2.03 -6.53 -9.59
N VAL A 7 -1.46 -7.60 -10.15
CA VAL A 7 -1.26 -8.86 -9.42
C VAL A 7 -0.38 -8.66 -8.19
N LEU A 8 0.73 -7.93 -8.30
CA LEU A 8 1.58 -7.62 -7.14
C LEU A 8 0.82 -6.83 -6.06
N LYS A 9 0.05 -5.82 -6.47
CA LYS A 9 -0.77 -4.99 -5.56
C LYS A 9 -1.83 -5.80 -4.83
N VAL A 10 -2.53 -6.67 -5.56
CA VAL A 10 -3.53 -7.59 -4.98
C VAL A 10 -2.83 -8.46 -3.95
N LEU A 11 -1.78 -9.19 -4.34
CA LEU A 11 -1.08 -10.11 -3.43
C LEU A 11 -0.55 -9.43 -2.16
N VAL A 12 0.00 -8.22 -2.23
CA VAL A 12 0.47 -7.48 -1.04
C VAL A 12 -0.67 -7.07 -0.11
N SER A 13 -1.88 -6.88 -0.65
CA SER A 13 -3.07 -6.55 0.14
C SER A 13 -3.60 -7.76 0.91
N TYR A 14 -3.23 -8.98 0.52
CA TYR A 14 -3.61 -10.21 1.22
C TYR A 14 -2.68 -10.53 2.39
N PRO A 15 -3.22 -11.17 3.45
CA PRO A 15 -2.39 -11.71 4.51
C PRO A 15 -1.37 -12.71 3.94
N ASP A 16 -0.17 -12.73 4.51
CA ASP A 16 0.96 -13.57 4.08
C ASP A 16 1.45 -13.35 2.63
N GLY A 17 0.87 -12.37 1.93
CA GLY A 17 1.15 -12.13 0.52
C GLY A 17 0.51 -13.15 -0.41
N PHE A 18 -0.47 -13.91 0.05
CA PHE A 18 -1.02 -15.08 -0.64
C PHE A 18 -2.50 -14.89 -0.95
N ALA A 19 -2.88 -15.18 -2.19
CA ALA A 19 -4.28 -15.25 -2.59
C ALA A 19 -4.53 -16.47 -3.47
N VAL A 20 -5.68 -17.11 -3.31
CA VAL A 20 -6.12 -18.17 -4.22
C VAL A 20 -6.56 -17.56 -5.56
N LEU A 21 -6.56 -18.37 -6.62
CA LEU A 21 -6.86 -17.86 -7.97
C LEU A 21 -8.24 -17.20 -8.06
N GLU A 22 -9.24 -17.71 -7.36
CA GLU A 22 -10.60 -17.17 -7.38
C GLU A 22 -10.69 -15.78 -6.71
N ASP A 23 -9.97 -15.59 -5.60
CA ASP A 23 -9.87 -14.31 -4.91
C ASP A 23 -9.14 -13.27 -5.77
N ILE A 24 -8.05 -13.68 -6.45
CA ILE A 24 -7.35 -12.82 -7.41
C ILE A 24 -8.29 -12.41 -8.53
N LYS A 25 -9.01 -13.36 -9.15
CA LYS A 25 -9.97 -13.04 -10.23
C LYS A 25 -11.05 -12.07 -9.76
N ARG A 26 -11.58 -12.27 -8.55
CA ARG A 26 -12.62 -11.40 -7.96
C ARG A 26 -12.10 -9.98 -7.78
N ASP A 27 -10.93 -9.81 -7.19
CA ASP A 27 -10.35 -8.48 -7.00
C ASP A 27 -9.97 -7.83 -8.32
N MET A 28 -9.50 -8.60 -9.30
CA MET A 28 -9.23 -8.08 -10.63
C MET A 28 -10.51 -7.58 -11.31
N ALA A 29 -11.65 -8.25 -11.14
CA ALA A 29 -12.92 -7.78 -11.65
C ALA A 29 -13.34 -6.44 -11.02
N ILE A 30 -13.13 -6.29 -9.70
CA ILE A 30 -13.39 -5.02 -8.98
C ILE A 30 -12.45 -3.91 -9.46
N LEU A 31 -11.17 -4.22 -9.67
CA LEU A 31 -10.20 -3.25 -10.14
C LEU A 31 -10.42 -2.86 -11.61
N ALA A 32 -10.96 -3.77 -12.42
CA ALA A 32 -11.36 -3.46 -13.79
C ALA A 32 -12.54 -2.47 -13.84
N THR A 33 -13.44 -2.49 -12.85
CA THR A 33 -14.55 -1.54 -12.75
C THR A 33 -14.17 -0.24 -12.03
N SER A 34 -12.98 -0.17 -11.43
CA SER A 34 -12.48 1.01 -10.68
C SER A 34 -12.14 2.23 -11.56
N GLY A 35 -12.30 2.12 -12.88
CA GLY A 35 -12.19 3.25 -13.80
C GLY A 35 -10.75 3.74 -14.06
N ARG A 36 -10.64 4.97 -14.56
CA ARG A 36 -9.41 5.51 -15.17
C ARG A 36 -8.29 5.75 -14.15
N ASP A 37 -8.64 6.12 -12.91
CA ASP A 37 -7.67 6.40 -11.85
C ASP A 37 -6.77 5.20 -11.52
N TRP A 38 -7.36 4.02 -11.36
CA TRP A 38 -6.59 2.80 -11.10
C TRP A 38 -5.71 2.41 -12.29
N ALA A 39 -6.26 2.54 -13.50
CA ALA A 39 -5.53 2.24 -14.73
C ALA A 39 -4.30 3.13 -14.91
N GLU A 40 -4.42 4.44 -14.65
CA GLU A 40 -3.30 5.39 -14.72
C GLU A 40 -2.31 5.20 -13.57
N ARG A 41 -2.77 4.85 -12.36
CA ARG A 41 -1.88 4.54 -11.23
C ARG A 41 -0.99 3.33 -11.55
N THR A 42 -1.57 2.24 -12.02
CA THR A 42 -0.81 1.02 -12.36
C THR A 42 0.11 1.22 -13.57
N LYS A 43 -0.29 2.06 -14.53
CA LYS A 43 0.57 2.45 -15.66
C LYS A 43 1.79 3.26 -15.20
N ARG A 44 1.60 4.24 -14.30
CA ARG A 44 2.71 5.02 -13.73
C ARG A 44 3.68 4.17 -12.91
N LEU A 45 3.18 3.18 -12.17
CA LEU A 45 4.02 2.23 -11.44
C LEU A 45 4.85 1.36 -12.39
N ALA A 46 4.22 0.84 -13.46
CA ALA A 46 4.93 0.05 -14.46
C ALA A 46 6.02 0.83 -15.20
N ALA A 47 5.81 2.14 -15.43
CA ALA A 47 6.80 2.98 -16.08
C ALA A 47 8.11 3.14 -15.28
N ARG A 48 8.11 2.85 -13.97
CA ARG A 48 9.31 2.93 -13.12
C ARG A 48 10.23 1.72 -13.27
N VAL A 49 9.68 0.58 -13.67
CA VAL A 49 10.42 -0.65 -13.92
C VAL A 49 10.00 -1.12 -15.31
N PRO A 50 10.62 -0.56 -16.38
CA PRO A 50 10.42 -1.10 -17.71
C PRO A 50 10.83 -2.58 -17.72
N ASP A 51 10.18 -3.36 -18.57
CA ASP A 51 10.44 -4.80 -18.69
C ASP A 51 10.17 -5.61 -17.41
N LEU A 52 9.25 -5.12 -16.56
CA LEU A 52 8.72 -5.91 -15.46
C LEU A 52 8.13 -7.22 -16.03
N ASP A 53 8.61 -8.34 -15.50
CA ASP A 53 8.05 -9.67 -15.72
C ASP A 53 8.00 -10.42 -14.39
N ILE A 54 6.84 -10.37 -13.76
CA ILE A 54 6.61 -10.98 -12.45
C ILE A 54 6.82 -12.50 -12.41
N PHE A 55 6.70 -13.19 -13.55
CA PHE A 55 6.85 -14.65 -13.64
C PHE A 55 8.31 -15.02 -13.87
N SER A 56 8.93 -14.45 -14.89
CA SER A 56 10.33 -14.75 -15.24
C SER A 56 11.31 -14.26 -14.18
N GLN A 57 11.01 -13.13 -13.52
CA GLN A 57 11.84 -12.58 -12.45
C GLN A 57 11.58 -13.24 -11.07
N ARG A 58 10.66 -14.22 -11.01
CA ARG A 58 10.26 -14.94 -9.77
C ARG A 58 9.76 -14.01 -8.67
N LEU A 59 9.05 -12.94 -9.04
CA LEU A 59 8.47 -12.00 -8.07
C LEU A 59 7.27 -12.62 -7.36
N ILE A 60 6.61 -13.58 -8.00
CA ILE A 60 5.53 -14.39 -7.43
C ILE A 60 5.84 -15.89 -7.56
N GLU A 61 5.35 -16.67 -6.61
CA GLU A 61 5.43 -18.12 -6.58
C GLU A 61 4.02 -18.73 -6.59
N ARG A 62 3.86 -19.87 -7.26
CA ARG A 62 2.60 -20.64 -7.23
C ARG A 62 2.61 -21.54 -6.00
N ARG A 63 1.56 -21.50 -5.18
CA ARG A 63 1.45 -22.31 -3.96
C ARG A 63 0.03 -22.81 -3.75
N ASN A 64 -0.16 -24.12 -3.57
CA ASN A 64 -1.45 -24.74 -3.15
C ASN A 64 -2.71 -24.20 -3.87
N GLY A 65 -2.65 -23.98 -5.19
CA GLY A 65 -3.79 -23.47 -5.98
C GLY A 65 -3.93 -21.94 -6.02
N GLY A 66 -3.02 -21.20 -5.39
CA GLY A 66 -2.95 -19.75 -5.43
C GLY A 66 -1.57 -19.23 -5.81
N TRP A 67 -1.41 -17.92 -5.65
CA TRP A 67 -0.16 -17.20 -5.87
C TRP A 67 0.26 -16.51 -4.60
N ARG A 68 1.57 -16.46 -4.38
CA ARG A 68 2.18 -15.73 -3.27
C ARG A 68 3.23 -14.77 -3.80
N ILE A 69 3.27 -13.56 -3.26
CA ILE A 69 4.38 -12.65 -3.53
C ILE A 69 5.61 -13.05 -2.73
N THR A 70 6.77 -13.05 -3.38
CA THR A 70 8.08 -13.29 -2.75
C THR A 70 8.60 -12.03 -2.10
N ASP A 71 9.65 -12.14 -1.27
CA ASP A 71 10.30 -10.98 -0.68
C ASP A 71 10.87 -10.05 -1.76
N LYS A 72 11.49 -10.62 -2.80
CA LYS A 72 11.95 -9.87 -4.00
C LYS A 72 10.80 -9.11 -4.67
N GLY A 73 9.63 -9.73 -4.81
CA GLY A 73 8.44 -9.07 -5.35
C GLY A 73 8.00 -7.86 -4.52
N ARG A 74 8.10 -7.96 -3.18
CA ARG A 74 7.80 -6.84 -2.28
C ARG A 74 8.82 -5.71 -2.38
N GLU A 75 10.10 -6.04 -2.50
CA GLU A 75 11.17 -5.06 -2.70
C GLU A 75 10.99 -4.31 -4.02
N VAL A 76 10.75 -5.03 -5.12
CA VAL A 76 10.47 -4.41 -6.43
C VAL A 76 9.24 -3.52 -6.34
N LEU A 77 8.17 -3.99 -5.71
CA LEU A 77 6.98 -3.17 -5.53
C LEU A 77 7.27 -1.93 -4.65
N ALA A 78 8.10 -2.04 -3.61
CA ALA A 78 8.52 -0.92 -2.79
C ALA A 78 9.33 0.11 -3.59
N VAL A 79 10.23 -0.32 -4.47
CA VAL A 79 10.96 0.56 -5.41
C VAL A 79 9.99 1.24 -6.38
N MET A 80 9.02 0.48 -6.91
CA MET A 80 7.99 1.03 -7.78
C MET A 80 7.08 2.02 -7.04
N GLU A 81 6.85 1.87 -5.74
CA GLU A 81 6.03 2.76 -4.93
C GLU A 81 6.80 3.92 -4.31
N ALA A 82 8.12 3.80 -4.20
CA ALA A 82 8.99 4.81 -3.62
C ALA A 82 8.71 6.15 -4.29
N ARG A 83 8.23 7.11 -3.51
CA ARG A 83 7.93 8.45 -4.03
C ARG A 83 9.25 9.01 -4.58
N PRO A 84 9.36 9.40 -5.86
CA PRO A 84 10.42 10.32 -6.23
C PRO A 84 10.23 11.52 -5.29
N ALA A 85 11.32 11.96 -4.66
CA ALA A 85 11.29 13.11 -3.76
C ALA A 85 10.39 14.19 -4.39
N PRO A 86 9.52 14.86 -3.61
CA PRO A 86 8.76 15.95 -4.18
C PRO A 86 9.80 16.93 -4.76
N ALA A 87 9.80 17.08 -6.09
CA ALA A 87 10.14 18.36 -6.65
C ALA A 87 9.28 19.34 -5.86
N GLN A 88 9.98 20.29 -5.24
CA GLN A 88 9.49 21.17 -4.20
C GLN A 88 8.11 21.72 -4.55
N PRO A 89 7.23 21.99 -3.56
CA PRO A 89 6.04 22.78 -3.82
C PRO A 89 6.49 24.03 -4.56
N MET A 90 6.08 24.14 -5.83
CA MET A 90 6.28 25.36 -6.60
C MET A 90 5.54 26.46 -5.84
N GLU A 91 6.31 27.30 -5.16
CA GLU A 91 5.86 28.54 -4.55
C GLU A 91 5.11 29.32 -5.63
N LEU A 92 3.81 29.53 -5.42
CA LEU A 92 3.06 30.56 -6.11
C LEU A 92 3.21 31.86 -5.31
N PRO A 93 3.42 33.02 -5.97
CA PRO A 93 4.09 34.15 -5.35
C PRO A 93 3.24 34.89 -4.33
N ASP A 94 3.91 35.18 -3.21
CA ASP A 94 3.76 36.29 -2.27
C ASP A 94 2.91 37.48 -2.78
N ALA A 95 1.74 37.67 -2.17
CA ALA A 95 1.06 38.96 -2.13
C ALA A 95 1.22 39.53 -0.71
N ARG A 96 2.34 40.20 -0.51
CA ARG A 96 2.68 41.04 0.64
C ARG A 96 1.52 41.96 1.06
N ALA A 97 1.24 41.99 2.35
CA ALA A 97 0.93 43.25 3.04
C ALA A 97 1.16 43.15 4.56
N VAL A 98 2.36 43.57 4.97
CA VAL A 98 2.68 44.42 6.14
C VAL A 98 2.44 43.86 7.55
N GLU A 99 3.57 43.56 8.23
CA GLU A 99 3.74 43.54 9.69
C GLU A 99 3.46 44.92 10.31
N GLU A 100 2.80 44.95 11.48
CA GLU A 100 3.11 45.91 12.56
C GLU A 100 2.83 45.26 13.95
N PRO A 101 3.58 45.61 15.03
CA PRO A 101 3.78 44.76 16.20
C PRO A 101 2.98 45.11 17.49
N ALA A 102 2.54 44.05 18.20
CA ALA A 102 2.35 43.87 19.67
C ALA A 102 1.33 44.77 20.46
N PRO A 103 1.03 44.49 21.75
CA PRO A 103 0.52 43.27 22.41
C PRO A 103 -0.74 43.54 23.30
N ALA A 104 -1.64 42.59 23.55
CA ALA A 104 -2.47 42.54 24.78
C ALA A 104 -3.32 41.25 24.95
N THR A 105 -3.17 40.66 26.14
CA THR A 105 -4.04 39.77 26.93
C THR A 105 -5.53 39.67 26.52
N THR A 106 -6.09 38.45 26.49
CA THR A 106 -7.23 37.97 27.32
C THR A 106 -7.78 36.59 26.86
N LEU A 107 -7.65 35.59 27.76
CA LEU A 107 -8.52 34.44 28.08
C LEU A 107 -9.15 33.54 26.97
N SER A 108 -8.79 32.25 27.05
CA SER A 108 -9.38 31.00 26.49
C SER A 108 -10.89 30.79 26.81
N PRO A 109 -11.66 29.85 26.17
CA PRO A 109 -11.23 28.47 25.82
C PRO A 109 -11.79 27.77 24.53
N MET A 110 -10.97 26.80 24.09
CA MET A 110 -11.17 25.50 23.38
C MET A 110 -12.58 24.91 23.11
N PRO A 111 -12.76 23.87 22.24
CA PRO A 111 -11.82 22.74 21.98
C PRO A 111 -11.69 22.29 20.50
N SER A 112 -10.59 21.63 20.10
CA SER A 112 -10.50 20.17 19.80
C SER A 112 -9.63 20.05 18.53
N ILE A 113 -8.59 19.25 18.33
CA ILE A 113 -8.04 18.03 18.93
C ILE A 113 -6.54 18.01 18.55
N THR A 114 -5.65 17.76 19.52
CA THR A 114 -4.25 17.38 19.25
C THR A 114 -4.09 15.86 19.20
N PRO A 115 -2.88 15.32 18.96
CA PRO A 115 -2.53 14.46 17.83
C PRO A 115 -2.59 12.96 18.17
N VAL A 116 -2.68 12.06 17.19
CA VAL A 116 -2.42 10.64 17.48
C VAL A 116 -1.56 9.96 16.42
N ARG A 117 -0.26 9.98 16.73
CA ARG A 117 0.70 8.92 16.41
C ARG A 117 0.12 7.55 16.79
N ARG A 118 -0.09 6.64 15.83
CA ARG A 118 -0.15 5.19 16.11
C ARG A 118 0.55 4.38 15.03
N LEU A 119 1.88 4.37 15.13
CA LEU A 119 2.61 3.13 14.95
C LEU A 119 2.30 2.26 16.18
N ARG A 120 1.53 1.17 16.03
CA ARG A 120 1.52 0.09 17.04
C ARG A 120 0.94 -1.20 16.49
N LYS A 121 1.85 -2.19 16.39
CA LYS A 121 1.71 -3.59 16.81
C LYS A 121 0.26 -4.08 17.02
N GLN A 122 -0.17 -5.01 16.17
CA GLN A 122 -1.10 -6.07 16.53
C GLN A 122 -0.42 -7.43 16.26
N THR A 123 0.26 -7.99 17.27
CA THR A 123 -0.24 -9.07 18.16
C THR A 123 -0.45 -10.39 17.40
N ARG A 124 0.55 -11.28 17.28
CA ARG A 124 1.09 -12.19 18.32
C ARG A 124 0.04 -13.01 19.12
N ARG A 125 -1.19 -13.19 18.62
CA ARG A 125 -2.24 -14.00 19.31
C ARG A 125 -3.08 -14.94 18.44
N GLN A 126 -2.58 -15.41 17.29
CA GLN A 126 -3.26 -16.48 16.53
C GLN A 126 -2.39 -17.71 16.21
N ALA A 127 -1.19 -17.80 16.81
CA ALA A 127 -0.30 -18.96 16.65
C ALA A 127 -0.67 -20.19 17.51
N LEU A 128 -1.73 -20.14 18.33
CA LEU A 128 -2.12 -21.22 19.23
C LEU A 128 -3.42 -21.94 18.86
N ARG A 129 -4.05 -21.63 17.71
CA ARG A 129 -5.24 -22.36 17.24
C ARG A 129 -4.99 -23.41 16.16
N GLN A 130 -3.79 -23.46 15.57
CA GLN A 130 -3.48 -24.47 14.55
C GLN A 130 -2.90 -25.78 15.13
N LEU A 131 -2.42 -25.80 16.37
CA LEU A 131 -1.87 -27.02 17.00
C LEU A 131 -2.94 -28.00 17.53
N GLN A 132 -4.23 -27.65 17.53
CA GLN A 132 -5.29 -28.57 17.99
C GLN A 132 -5.93 -29.42 16.87
N ARG A 133 -5.62 -29.19 15.59
CA ARG A 133 -6.11 -30.07 14.50
C ARG A 133 -5.15 -31.19 14.12
N ALA A 134 -3.94 -31.21 14.67
CA ALA A 134 -2.93 -32.23 14.39
C ALA A 134 -2.88 -33.39 15.41
N ARG A 135 -3.79 -33.45 16.40
CA ARG A 135 -3.80 -34.50 17.44
C ARG A 135 -5.08 -35.34 17.51
N ALA A 136 -5.92 -35.28 16.48
CA ALA A 136 -7.18 -36.01 16.42
C ALA A 136 -7.30 -36.91 15.18
N ARG A 137 -6.17 -37.32 14.58
CA ARG A 137 -6.10 -38.34 13.52
C ARG A 137 -4.81 -39.17 13.59
N SER A 138 -4.44 -39.59 14.79
CA SER A 138 -3.71 -40.85 15.01
C SER A 138 -4.64 -41.79 15.74
#